data_AF-A0A932TCR2-F1
#
_entry.id   AF-A0A932TCR2-F1
#
_cell.length_a   1.000
_cell.length_b   1.000
_cell.length_c   1.000
_cell.angle_alpha   90.00
_cell.angle_beta   90.00
_cell.angle_gamma   90.00
#
_symmetry.space_group_name_H-M   'P 1'
#
loop_
_entity.id
_entity.type
_entity.pdbx_description
1 polymer ?
#
loop_
_entity_poly.entity_id
_entity_poly.type
_entity_poly.pdbx_seq_one_letter_code
_entity_poly.pdbx_strand_id
1 'polypeptide(L)'
;MNRFLIRCSTLLPLIFAAGCFTHRLGDPVATRFHDDGRAKPVAVIPTIIDTTSFDVPWSVAEELTTSIVDSVLASGQVYIRSGDEFSVIENPFGTDLSWTKQEFAGQQFAVFLELVEHELTPAFSQRSKDEPRGNYLNMGVRLRVVDIRGETPKIVLQEIVRDSYYIPKSFFPPDYQITGWGCEEYVKTPLGIAHAKLTQEISERIIDYILLAQSR
;
A
#
# COMPACT_ATOMS: atom_id res chain seq x y z
N MET A 1 80.26 24.08 -10.99
CA MET A 1 79.80 22.83 -11.61
C MET A 1 78.37 22.59 -11.18
N ASN A 2 77.45 22.48 -12.15
CA ASN A 2 76.29 21.58 -12.23
C ASN A 2 75.62 21.15 -10.91
N ARG A 3 74.30 21.12 -10.73
CA ARG A 3 73.08 21.30 -11.53
C ARG A 3 71.98 20.81 -10.57
N PHE A 4 70.73 21.26 -10.76
CA PHE A 4 69.51 20.46 -10.50
C PHE A 4 69.13 20.28 -9.00
N LEU A 5 67.86 20.25 -8.57
CA LEU A 5 66.56 20.22 -9.23
C LEU A 5 65.52 20.65 -8.19
N ILE A 6 64.58 21.48 -8.65
CA ILE A 6 63.31 21.78 -8.00
C ILE A 6 62.53 20.47 -7.86
N ARG A 7 62.11 20.10 -6.65
CA ARG A 7 61.00 19.15 -6.45
C ARG A 7 59.87 19.87 -5.74
N CYS A 8 58.92 20.26 -6.59
CA CYS A 8 57.59 20.72 -6.26
C CYS A 8 56.84 19.55 -5.60
N SER A 9 56.67 19.58 -4.28
CA SER A 9 55.76 18.66 -3.59
C SER A 9 54.33 19.10 -3.89
N THR A 10 53.74 18.51 -4.92
CA THR A 10 52.30 18.61 -5.18
C THR A 10 51.56 17.85 -4.09
N LEU A 11 51.05 18.59 -3.10
CA LEU A 11 50.00 18.15 -2.19
C LEU A 11 48.76 17.81 -3.02
N LEU A 12 48.49 16.51 -3.16
CA LEU A 12 47.25 15.98 -3.72
C LEU A 12 46.24 15.87 -2.57
N PRO A 13 45.21 16.72 -2.48
CA PRO A 13 44.12 16.46 -1.55
C PRO A 13 43.28 15.33 -2.14
N LEU A 14 43.38 14.13 -1.55
CA LEU A 14 42.37 13.10 -1.72
C LEU A 14 41.06 13.62 -1.12
N ILE A 15 40.23 14.22 -1.96
CA ILE A 15 38.81 14.43 -1.69
C ILE A 15 38.15 13.06 -1.79
N PHE A 16 38.24 12.26 -0.73
CA PHE A 16 37.25 11.23 -0.49
C PHE A 16 35.97 11.96 -0.11
N ALA A 17 35.16 12.28 -1.12
CA ALA A 17 33.75 12.54 -0.94
C ALA A 17 33.07 11.22 -0.52
N ALA A 18 33.33 10.80 0.71
CA ALA A 18 32.45 9.90 1.43
C ALA A 18 31.21 10.74 1.78
N GLY A 19 30.32 10.88 0.81
CA GLY A 19 28.94 11.24 1.07
C GLY A 19 28.33 10.12 1.88
N CYS A 20 28.52 10.15 3.20
CA CYS A 20 27.65 9.46 4.13
C CYS A 20 26.29 10.16 4.06
N PHE A 21 25.54 9.90 2.99
CA PHE A 21 24.08 9.96 3.07
C PHE A 21 23.69 8.87 4.05
N THR A 22 23.43 9.27 5.28
CA THR A 22 22.58 8.52 6.20
C THR A 22 21.22 8.41 5.52
N HIS A 23 21.08 7.41 4.65
CA HIS A 23 19.79 6.96 4.17
C HIS A 23 19.02 6.55 5.42
N ARG A 24 17.93 7.25 5.72
CA ARG A 24 16.93 6.70 6.62
C ARG A 24 16.53 5.36 6.01
N LEU A 25 16.81 4.28 6.73
CA LEU A 25 16.13 3.02 6.55
C LEU A 25 14.63 3.35 6.60
N GLY A 26 13.90 3.25 5.48
CA GLY A 26 12.45 3.38 5.53
C GLY A 26 11.71 3.62 4.22
N ASP A 27 12.19 4.49 3.34
CA ASP A 27 11.40 4.83 2.14
C ASP A 27 12.05 4.29 0.87
N PRO A 28 11.40 3.34 0.14
CA PRO A 28 11.81 3.07 -1.23
C PRO A 28 11.64 4.37 -2.01
N VAL A 29 12.74 4.98 -2.45
CA VAL A 29 12.69 6.12 -3.38
C VAL A 29 12.09 5.59 -4.68
N ALA A 30 10.76 5.64 -4.78
CA ALA A 30 10.03 5.16 -5.94
C ALA A 30 10.41 6.04 -7.13
N THR A 31 11.20 5.50 -8.05
CA THR A 31 11.54 6.19 -9.29
C THR A 31 10.37 6.08 -10.27
N ARG A 32 10.07 7.17 -11.00
CA ARG A 32 9.04 7.18 -12.05
C ARG A 32 9.38 6.29 -13.26
N PHE A 33 10.66 5.98 -13.43
CA PHE A 33 11.16 5.24 -14.58
C PHE A 33 11.76 3.91 -14.12
N HIS A 34 11.63 2.89 -14.96
CA HIS A 34 12.41 1.66 -14.83
C HIS A 34 13.88 1.93 -15.17
N ASP A 35 14.75 0.97 -14.85
CA ASP A 35 16.20 1.07 -15.12
C ASP A 35 16.53 1.16 -16.62
N ASP A 36 15.61 0.69 -17.48
CA ASP A 36 15.70 0.80 -18.94
C ASP A 36 15.21 2.15 -19.50
N GLY A 37 14.77 3.07 -18.63
CA GLY A 37 14.26 4.39 -18.99
C GLY A 37 12.79 4.43 -19.39
N ARG A 38 12.06 3.29 -19.41
CA ARG A 38 10.61 3.30 -19.64
C ARG A 38 9.87 3.92 -18.45
N ALA A 39 8.88 4.75 -18.74
CA ALA A 39 8.02 5.33 -17.70
C ALA A 39 7.08 4.26 -17.13
N LYS A 40 7.01 4.18 -15.80
CA LYS A 40 6.02 3.35 -15.10
C LYS A 40 4.62 3.96 -15.28
N PRO A 41 3.56 3.13 -15.31
CA PRO A 41 2.20 3.64 -15.19
C PRO A 41 2.05 4.43 -13.88
N VAL A 42 1.34 5.55 -13.98
CA VAL A 42 1.17 6.49 -12.87
C VAL A 42 -0.23 6.34 -12.30
N ALA A 43 -0.32 5.99 -11.02
CA ALA A 43 -1.60 5.80 -10.35
C ALA A 43 -1.70 6.60 -9.05
N VAL A 44 -2.95 6.81 -8.64
CA VAL A 44 -3.30 7.37 -7.34
C VAL A 44 -4.17 6.38 -6.58
N ILE A 45 -3.90 6.26 -5.28
CA ILE A 45 -4.68 5.46 -4.34
C ILE A 45 -5.11 6.41 -3.21
N PRO A 46 -6.35 6.96 -3.26
CA PRO A 46 -6.90 7.70 -2.13
C PRO A 46 -7.07 6.80 -0.90
N THR A 47 -7.25 7.40 0.26
CA THR A 47 -7.51 6.66 1.49
C THR A 47 -8.74 5.76 1.33
N ILE A 48 -8.61 4.52 1.81
CA ILE A 48 -9.70 3.54 1.84
C ILE A 48 -10.92 4.15 2.54
N ILE A 49 -12.09 3.97 1.93
CA ILE A 49 -13.35 4.28 2.59
C ILE A 49 -13.65 3.15 3.57
N ASP A 50 -13.63 3.45 4.87
CA ASP A 50 -14.04 2.49 5.89
C ASP A 50 -15.52 2.68 6.23
N THR A 51 -16.33 1.68 5.88
CA THR A 51 -17.77 1.62 6.20
C THR A 51 -18.07 0.67 7.36
N THR A 52 -17.03 0.13 7.98
CA THR A 52 -17.11 -0.83 9.09
C THR A 52 -17.03 -0.12 10.44
N SER A 53 -17.13 -0.88 11.53
CA SER A 53 -17.09 -0.35 12.89
C SER A 53 -16.15 -1.16 13.79
N PHE A 54 -15.00 -1.57 13.24
CA PHE A 54 -14.04 -2.38 14.00
C PHE A 54 -13.34 -1.55 15.08
N ASP A 55 -13.35 -2.05 16.33
CA ASP A 55 -12.90 -1.30 17.50
C ASP A 55 -11.39 -1.47 17.72
N VAL A 56 -10.60 -0.52 17.18
CA VAL A 56 -9.16 -0.38 17.39
C VAL A 56 -8.80 1.10 17.59
N PRO A 57 -7.69 1.41 18.30
CA PRO A 57 -7.33 2.80 18.62
C PRO A 57 -6.68 3.58 17.46
N TRP A 58 -6.64 3.02 16.25
CA TRP A 58 -6.11 3.67 15.05
C TRP A 58 -7.10 3.56 13.88
N SER A 59 -6.80 4.24 12.77
CA SER A 59 -7.60 4.15 11.55
C SER A 59 -7.19 2.93 10.72
N VAL A 60 -8.05 1.92 10.63
CA VAL A 60 -7.83 0.73 9.76
C VAL A 60 -7.72 1.16 8.29
N ALA A 61 -8.47 2.19 7.88
CA ALA A 61 -8.35 2.78 6.56
C ALA A 61 -6.93 3.28 6.27
N GLU A 62 -6.34 4.06 7.19
CA GLU A 62 -4.98 4.60 7.02
C GLU A 62 -3.94 3.49 7.03
N GLU A 63 -4.08 2.52 7.93
CA GLU A 63 -3.20 1.35 8.01
C GLU A 63 -3.15 0.59 6.69
N LEU A 64 -4.31 0.18 6.20
CA LEU A 64 -4.41 -0.62 4.98
C LEU A 64 -4.00 0.20 3.76
N THR A 65 -4.35 1.49 3.70
CA THR A 65 -3.94 2.38 2.59
C THR A 65 -2.43 2.48 2.53
N THR A 66 -1.78 2.78 3.67
CA THR A 66 -0.32 2.88 3.76
C THR A 66 0.33 1.58 3.33
N SER A 67 -0.13 0.46 3.88
CA SER A 67 0.43 -0.86 3.59
C SER A 67 0.28 -1.26 2.11
N ILE A 68 -0.86 -0.93 1.48
CA ILE A 68 -1.09 -1.17 0.05
C ILE A 68 -0.21 -0.27 -0.81
N VAL A 69 -0.14 1.02 -0.51
CA VAL A 69 0.73 1.95 -1.25
C VAL A 69 2.18 1.50 -1.17
N ASP A 70 2.68 1.16 0.02
CA ASP A 70 4.04 0.67 0.22
C ASP A 70 4.30 -0.61 -0.56
N SER A 71 3.35 -1.55 -0.53
CA SER A 71 3.44 -2.82 -1.26
C SER A 71 3.45 -2.60 -2.79
N VAL A 72 2.61 -1.70 -3.31
CA VAL A 72 2.59 -1.35 -4.74
C VAL A 72 3.88 -0.64 -5.15
N LEU A 73 4.37 0.31 -4.35
CA LEU A 73 5.64 1.01 -4.60
C LEU A 73 6.83 0.04 -4.55
N ALA A 74 6.86 -0.89 -3.61
CA ALA A 74 7.90 -1.91 -3.46
C ALA A 74 7.98 -2.86 -4.66
N SER A 75 6.87 -3.08 -5.39
CA SER A 75 6.89 -3.87 -6.63
C SER A 75 7.75 -3.24 -7.74
N GLY A 76 7.94 -1.91 -7.68
CA GLY A 76 8.63 -1.14 -8.70
C GLY A 76 7.93 -1.12 -10.06
N GLN A 77 6.71 -1.67 -10.20
CA GLN A 77 5.97 -1.76 -11.47
C GLN A 77 5.09 -0.54 -11.73
N VAL A 78 4.53 0.05 -10.67
CA VAL A 78 3.61 1.19 -10.74
C VAL A 78 4.18 2.32 -9.92
N TYR A 79 4.10 3.54 -10.44
CA TYR A 79 4.48 4.73 -9.69
C TYR A 79 3.22 5.31 -9.02
N ILE A 80 3.23 5.38 -7.70
CA ILE A 80 2.20 6.07 -6.92
C ILE A 80 2.70 7.48 -6.59
N ARG A 81 1.87 8.48 -6.83
CA ARG A 81 2.20 9.87 -6.45
C ARG A 81 1.93 10.07 -4.96
N SER A 82 2.98 9.98 -4.15
CA SER A 82 2.97 10.35 -2.73
C SER A 82 2.98 11.88 -2.62
N GLY A 83 1.94 12.53 -2.13
CA GLY A 83 2.02 13.97 -1.84
C GLY A 83 0.72 14.72 -1.67
N ASP A 84 -0.40 14.20 -2.16
CA ASP A 84 -1.70 14.83 -2.00
C ASP A 84 -2.58 13.85 -1.20
N GLU A 85 -2.98 14.21 0.02
CA GLU A 85 -4.03 13.48 0.75
C GLU A 85 -5.33 13.65 -0.05
N PHE A 86 -5.60 12.70 -0.93
CA PHE A 86 -6.83 12.72 -1.71
C PHE A 86 -7.97 12.24 -0.82
N SER A 87 -8.75 13.19 -0.29
CA SER A 87 -10.07 12.88 0.26
C SER A 87 -11.06 12.77 -0.89
N VAL A 88 -11.71 11.62 -1.00
CA VAL A 88 -12.69 11.38 -2.06
C VAL A 88 -14.02 12.01 -1.63
N ILE A 89 -14.37 13.15 -2.24
CA ILE A 89 -15.62 13.88 -1.95
C ILE A 89 -16.83 13.20 -2.62
N GLU A 90 -16.64 12.66 -3.82
CA GLU A 90 -17.68 12.05 -4.65
C GLU A 90 -17.68 10.53 -4.53
N ASN A 91 -18.84 9.86 -4.64
CA ASN A 91 -18.91 8.41 -4.49
C ASN A 91 -18.11 7.67 -5.61
N PRO A 92 -16.96 7.04 -5.30
CA PRO A 92 -16.14 6.39 -6.32
C PRO A 92 -16.72 5.08 -6.82
N PHE A 93 -17.74 4.55 -6.14
CA PHE A 93 -18.48 3.36 -6.52
C PHE A 93 -19.78 3.65 -7.29
N GLY A 94 -20.08 4.93 -7.53
CA GLY A 94 -21.21 5.40 -8.35
C GLY A 94 -21.02 5.14 -9.85
N THR A 95 -22.00 5.59 -10.65
CA THR A 95 -21.96 5.48 -12.12
C THR A 95 -21.24 6.66 -12.78
N ASP A 96 -21.24 7.83 -12.16
CA ASP A 96 -20.55 9.01 -12.67
C ASP A 96 -19.10 9.00 -12.19
N LEU A 97 -18.18 8.98 -13.16
CA LEU A 97 -16.74 9.01 -12.94
C LEU A 97 -16.09 10.24 -13.56
N SER A 98 -16.87 11.18 -14.12
CA SER A 98 -16.36 12.35 -14.84
C SER A 98 -15.45 13.21 -13.96
N TRP A 99 -15.77 13.30 -12.67
CA TRP A 99 -15.00 14.02 -11.66
C TRP A 99 -13.56 13.50 -11.49
N THR A 100 -13.30 12.20 -11.72
CA THR A 100 -11.99 11.58 -11.49
C THR A 100 -10.88 12.22 -12.33
N LYS A 101 -11.21 12.71 -13.54
CA LYS A 101 -10.25 13.35 -14.44
C LYS A 101 -9.86 14.75 -13.98
N GLN A 102 -10.79 15.46 -13.33
CA GLN A 102 -10.55 16.78 -12.75
C GLN A 102 -9.72 16.65 -11.47
N GLU A 103 -10.12 15.72 -10.58
CA GLU A 103 -9.48 15.52 -9.28
C GLU A 103 -8.06 14.96 -9.42
N PHE A 104 -7.89 13.96 -10.28
CA PHE A 104 -6.61 13.24 -10.42
C PHE A 104 -5.86 13.65 -11.69
N ALA A 105 -5.83 14.96 -11.96
CA ALA A 105 -5.15 15.51 -13.13
C ALA A 105 -3.67 15.07 -13.18
N GLY A 106 -3.26 14.53 -14.33
CA GLY A 106 -1.90 14.03 -14.55
C GLY A 106 -1.64 12.61 -14.04
N GLN A 107 -2.63 11.95 -13.45
CA GLN A 107 -2.59 10.50 -13.19
C GLN A 107 -3.10 9.74 -14.42
N GLN A 108 -2.76 8.46 -14.54
CA GLN A 108 -3.28 7.58 -15.59
C GLN A 108 -4.36 6.64 -15.05
N PHE A 109 -4.24 6.26 -13.79
CA PHE A 109 -5.18 5.38 -13.10
C PHE A 109 -5.56 5.94 -11.74
N ALA A 110 -6.83 5.79 -11.37
CA ALA A 110 -7.32 6.02 -10.02
C ALA A 110 -7.80 4.69 -9.43
N VAL A 111 -7.31 4.36 -8.23
CA VAL A 111 -7.61 3.12 -7.52
C VAL A 111 -8.44 3.44 -6.29
N PHE A 112 -9.68 3.01 -6.27
CA PHE A 112 -10.59 3.19 -5.15
C PHE A 112 -10.78 1.89 -4.39
N LEU A 113 -10.78 2.01 -3.07
CA LEU A 113 -10.88 0.92 -2.14
C LEU A 113 -11.94 1.27 -1.08
N GLU A 114 -12.79 0.31 -0.75
CA GLU A 114 -13.78 0.44 0.32
C GLU A 114 -13.73 -0.83 1.17
N LEU A 115 -13.43 -0.68 2.47
CA LEU A 115 -13.55 -1.75 3.45
C LEU A 115 -15.04 -1.95 3.74
N VAL A 116 -15.59 -3.04 3.22
CA VAL A 116 -17.03 -3.39 3.28
C VAL A 116 -17.33 -4.44 4.35
N GLU A 117 -16.31 -5.13 4.84
CA GLU A 117 -16.43 -6.17 5.87
C GLU A 117 -15.14 -6.19 6.68
N HIS A 118 -15.28 -6.12 8.00
CA HIS A 118 -14.19 -6.24 8.97
C HIS A 118 -14.82 -6.59 10.32
N GLU A 119 -14.93 -7.89 10.60
CA GLU A 119 -15.63 -8.36 11.80
C GLU A 119 -15.06 -9.68 12.33
N LEU A 120 -15.22 -9.88 13.64
CA LEU A 120 -14.90 -11.15 14.31
C LEU A 120 -16.17 -11.98 14.49
N THR A 121 -16.19 -13.15 13.86
CA THR A 121 -17.28 -14.12 14.01
C THR A 121 -16.82 -15.34 14.83
N PRO A 122 -17.58 -15.83 15.81
CA PRO A 122 -17.17 -16.98 16.61
C PRO A 122 -17.06 -18.26 15.76
N ALA A 123 -15.95 -18.98 15.91
CA ALA A 123 -15.70 -20.22 15.19
C ALA A 123 -16.14 -21.43 16.03
N PHE A 124 -17.26 -22.06 15.66
CA PHE A 124 -17.79 -23.25 16.33
C PHE A 124 -17.29 -24.54 15.69
N SER A 125 -17.21 -25.61 16.49
CA SER A 125 -16.90 -26.93 15.96
C SER A 125 -18.16 -27.63 15.45
N GLN A 126 -18.03 -28.52 14.46
CA GLN A 126 -19.16 -29.34 13.99
C GLN A 126 -19.79 -30.21 15.10
N ARG A 127 -19.07 -30.48 16.19
CA ARG A 127 -19.50 -31.36 17.28
C ARG A 127 -20.08 -30.63 18.50
N SER A 128 -19.86 -29.33 18.62
CA SER A 128 -20.33 -28.51 19.75
C SER A 128 -20.59 -27.09 19.26
N LYS A 129 -21.84 -26.64 19.44
CA LYS A 129 -22.31 -25.28 19.15
C LYS A 129 -22.30 -24.38 20.39
N ASP A 130 -21.97 -24.92 21.55
CA ASP A 130 -22.15 -24.21 22.82
C ASP A 130 -20.90 -23.38 23.19
N GLU A 131 -19.70 -23.76 22.71
CA GLU A 131 -18.47 -23.00 22.95
C GLU A 131 -17.65 -22.76 21.68
N PRO A 132 -17.28 -21.50 21.38
CA PRO A 132 -16.40 -21.20 20.26
C PRO A 132 -14.96 -21.66 20.56
N ARG A 133 -14.31 -22.24 19.54
CA ARG A 133 -12.90 -22.67 19.58
C ARG A 133 -11.92 -21.54 19.22
N GLY A 134 -12.44 -20.43 18.75
CA GLY A 134 -11.69 -19.28 18.25
C GLY A 134 -12.63 -18.31 17.57
N ASN A 135 -12.09 -17.42 16.75
CA ASN A 135 -12.85 -16.50 15.93
C ASN A 135 -12.34 -16.55 14.49
N TYR A 136 -13.20 -16.22 13.53
CA TYR A 136 -12.80 -15.84 12.18
C TYR A 136 -12.80 -14.32 12.09
N LEU A 137 -11.68 -13.74 11.69
CA LEU A 137 -11.61 -12.37 11.23
C LEU A 137 -11.99 -12.37 9.75
N ASN A 138 -13.21 -11.94 9.45
CA ASN A 138 -13.70 -11.79 8.09
C ASN A 138 -13.39 -10.38 7.60
N MET A 139 -12.78 -10.29 6.42
CA MET A 139 -12.43 -9.04 5.79
C MET A 139 -12.88 -9.02 4.34
N GLY A 140 -13.36 -7.87 3.89
CA GLY A 140 -13.81 -7.67 2.53
C GLY A 140 -13.49 -6.26 2.05
N VAL A 141 -12.76 -6.15 0.95
CA VAL A 141 -12.43 -4.88 0.31
C VAL A 141 -13.00 -4.85 -1.09
N ARG A 142 -13.87 -3.88 -1.35
CA ARG A 142 -14.31 -3.55 -2.71
C ARG A 142 -13.22 -2.73 -3.38
N LEU A 143 -12.71 -3.25 -4.50
CA LEU A 143 -11.65 -2.65 -5.29
C LEU A 143 -12.23 -2.19 -6.63
N ARG A 144 -11.93 -0.95 -7.03
CA ARG A 144 -12.24 -0.40 -8.35
C ARG A 144 -11.02 0.33 -8.91
N VAL A 145 -10.59 -0.03 -10.11
CA VAL A 145 -9.54 0.69 -10.85
C VAL A 145 -10.18 1.37 -12.05
N VAL A 146 -9.91 2.67 -12.19
CA VAL A 146 -10.41 3.51 -13.27
C VAL A 146 -9.23 4.00 -14.10
N ASP A 147 -9.27 3.71 -15.40
CA ASP A 147 -8.37 4.31 -16.40
C ASP A 147 -8.91 5.70 -16.77
N ILE A 148 -8.10 6.73 -16.51
CA ILE A 148 -8.44 8.13 -16.73
C ILE A 148 -7.62 8.76 -17.88
N ARG A 149 -6.87 7.96 -18.64
CA ARG A 149 -6.04 8.44 -19.77
C ARG A 149 -6.89 8.95 -20.93
N GLY A 150 -8.05 8.33 -21.15
CA GLY A 150 -8.96 8.64 -22.26
C GLY A 150 -9.81 9.90 -22.03
N GLU A 151 -10.64 10.25 -23.01
CA GLU A 151 -11.61 11.35 -22.85
C GLU A 151 -12.64 11.06 -21.77
N THR A 152 -13.13 9.82 -21.73
CA THR A 152 -14.07 9.34 -20.73
C THR A 152 -13.37 8.34 -19.81
N PRO A 153 -13.40 8.54 -18.49
CA PRO A 153 -12.92 7.56 -17.51
C PRO A 153 -13.60 6.20 -17.69
N LYS A 154 -12.83 5.12 -17.56
CA LYS A 154 -13.33 3.75 -17.76
C LYS A 154 -12.92 2.85 -16.60
N ILE A 155 -13.88 2.09 -16.08
CA ILE A 155 -13.60 1.04 -15.09
C ILE A 155 -12.86 -0.09 -15.81
N VAL A 156 -11.63 -0.39 -15.36
CA VAL A 156 -10.81 -1.51 -15.87
C VAL A 156 -10.78 -2.69 -14.91
N LEU A 157 -11.12 -2.45 -13.63
CA LEU A 157 -11.33 -3.48 -12.62
C LEU A 157 -12.45 -3.06 -11.68
N GLN A 158 -13.32 -4.00 -11.33
CA GLN A 158 -14.23 -3.88 -10.20
C GLN A 158 -14.52 -5.26 -9.60
N GLU A 159 -14.16 -5.48 -8.35
CA GLU A 159 -14.44 -6.71 -7.62
C GLU A 159 -14.51 -6.49 -6.11
N ILE A 160 -14.84 -7.55 -5.37
CA ILE A 160 -14.71 -7.58 -3.90
C ILE A 160 -13.75 -8.70 -3.55
N VAL A 161 -12.60 -8.33 -2.99
CA VAL A 161 -11.60 -9.24 -2.44
C VAL A 161 -12.04 -9.61 -1.02
N ARG A 162 -12.14 -10.89 -0.72
CA ARG A 162 -12.52 -11.39 0.61
C ARG A 162 -11.50 -12.34 1.15
N ASP A 163 -11.21 -12.23 2.45
CA ASP A 163 -10.41 -13.19 3.18
C ASP A 163 -11.05 -13.49 4.55
N SER A 164 -10.77 -14.68 5.07
CA SER A 164 -11.21 -15.10 6.40
C SER A 164 -10.06 -15.75 7.13
N TYR A 165 -9.61 -15.10 8.20
CA TYR A 165 -8.44 -15.53 8.98
C TYR A 165 -8.88 -16.17 10.31
N TYR A 166 -8.50 -17.42 10.54
CA TYR A 166 -8.83 -18.12 11.78
C TYR A 166 -7.88 -17.73 12.91
N ILE A 167 -8.46 -17.26 14.02
CA ILE A 167 -7.76 -16.88 15.25
C ILE A 167 -8.09 -17.94 16.32
N PRO A 168 -7.13 -18.81 16.70
CA PRO A 168 -7.33 -19.79 17.77
C PRO A 168 -7.60 -19.10 19.11
N LYS A 169 -8.47 -19.67 19.95
CA LYS A 169 -8.75 -19.13 21.30
C LYS A 169 -7.51 -19.04 22.21
N SER A 170 -6.48 -19.85 21.95
CA SER A 170 -5.20 -19.79 22.67
C SER A 170 -4.38 -18.54 22.34
N PHE A 171 -4.60 -17.95 21.16
CA PHE A 171 -4.16 -16.60 20.86
C PHE A 171 -5.21 -15.66 21.45
N PHE A 172 -5.03 -15.28 22.72
CA PHE A 172 -5.71 -14.07 23.19
C PHE A 172 -5.24 -12.93 22.27
N PRO A 173 -6.15 -12.16 21.65
CA PRO A 173 -5.71 -10.98 20.92
C PRO A 173 -4.87 -10.14 21.89
N PRO A 174 -3.66 -9.72 21.48
CA PRO A 174 -2.89 -8.80 22.30
C PRO A 174 -3.76 -7.57 22.55
N ASP A 175 -3.51 -6.89 23.67
CA ASP A 175 -4.18 -5.63 23.92
C ASP A 175 -3.76 -4.65 22.81
N TYR A 176 -4.65 -4.42 21.84
CA TYR A 176 -4.39 -3.53 20.70
C TYR A 176 -4.31 -2.05 21.12
N GLN A 177 -4.63 -1.72 22.37
CA GLN A 177 -4.28 -0.43 22.97
C GLN A 177 -2.78 -0.27 23.24
N ILE A 178 -2.06 -1.40 23.38
CA ILE A 178 -0.62 -1.44 23.66
C ILE A 178 0.16 -1.90 22.41
N THR A 179 -0.33 -2.94 21.73
CA THR A 179 0.29 -3.56 20.55
C THR A 179 -0.47 -3.16 19.29
N GLY A 180 -0.52 -1.86 19.00
CA GLY A 180 -1.25 -1.31 17.87
C GLY A 180 -0.40 -1.12 16.62
N TRP A 181 -1.05 -0.72 15.52
CA TRP A 181 -0.35 -0.33 14.29
C TRP A 181 0.73 0.72 14.57
N GLY A 182 1.92 0.52 13.98
CA GLY A 182 3.13 1.32 14.24
C GLY A 182 4.08 0.69 15.27
N CYS A 183 3.66 -0.31 16.05
CA CYS A 183 4.55 -1.11 16.91
C CYS A 183 5.20 -2.27 16.13
N GLU A 184 6.45 -2.63 16.47
CA GLU A 184 7.15 -3.75 15.81
C GLU A 184 6.45 -5.10 16.07
N GLU A 185 5.82 -5.25 17.24
CA GLU A 185 5.12 -6.46 17.64
C GLU A 185 3.81 -6.65 16.87
N TYR A 186 3.22 -5.58 16.33
CA TYR A 186 1.94 -5.61 15.63
C TYR A 186 1.93 -6.58 14.45
N VAL A 187 3.02 -6.62 13.68
CA VAL A 187 3.16 -7.49 12.50
C VAL A 187 3.11 -8.99 12.83
N LYS A 188 3.27 -9.36 14.11
CA LYS A 188 3.22 -10.74 14.61
C LYS A 188 1.86 -11.10 15.19
N THR A 189 0.96 -10.12 15.32
CA THR A 189 -0.39 -10.33 15.86
C THR A 189 -1.30 -10.97 14.83
N PRO A 190 -2.39 -11.65 15.25
CA PRO A 190 -3.36 -12.19 14.30
C PRO A 190 -3.93 -11.14 13.34
N LEU A 191 -4.18 -9.91 13.84
CA LEU A 191 -4.69 -8.81 13.02
C LEU A 191 -3.65 -8.35 12.01
N GLY A 192 -2.41 -8.08 12.44
CA GLY A 192 -1.33 -7.65 11.56
C GLY A 192 -0.99 -8.68 10.48
N ILE A 193 -1.01 -9.98 10.80
CA ILE A 193 -0.80 -11.06 9.82
C ILE A 193 -1.94 -11.10 8.80
N ALA A 194 -3.20 -11.01 9.26
CA ALA A 194 -4.36 -11.04 8.39
C ALA A 194 -4.39 -9.82 7.45
N HIS A 195 -4.11 -8.62 7.98
CA HIS A 195 -4.01 -7.39 7.21
C HIS A 195 -2.90 -7.45 6.18
N ALA A 196 -1.71 -7.92 6.55
CA ALA A 196 -0.58 -8.07 5.62
C ALA A 196 -0.92 -9.00 4.44
N LYS A 197 -1.62 -10.11 4.70
CA LYS A 197 -2.06 -11.04 3.66
C LYS A 197 -3.08 -10.39 2.71
N LEU A 198 -4.08 -9.70 3.28
CA LEU A 198 -5.09 -8.99 2.49
C LEU A 198 -4.47 -7.87 1.64
N THR A 199 -3.56 -7.09 2.23
CA THR A 199 -2.81 -6.04 1.53
C THR A 199 -2.04 -6.61 0.36
N GLN A 200 -1.32 -7.72 0.54
CA GLN A 200 -0.58 -8.36 -0.55
C GLN A 200 -1.52 -8.74 -1.70
N GLU A 201 -2.65 -9.38 -1.39
CA GLU A 201 -3.63 -9.83 -2.38
C GLU A 201 -4.26 -8.65 -3.17
N ILE A 202 -4.49 -7.52 -2.51
CA ILE A 202 -5.04 -6.32 -3.14
C ILE A 202 -3.98 -5.65 -4.02
N SER A 203 -2.75 -5.50 -3.52
CA SER A 203 -1.65 -4.89 -4.26
C SER A 203 -1.34 -5.65 -5.55
N GLU A 204 -1.28 -6.99 -5.49
CA GLU A 204 -1.07 -7.84 -6.66
C GLU A 204 -2.13 -7.59 -7.74
N ARG A 205 -3.42 -7.55 -7.35
CA ARG A 205 -4.51 -7.21 -8.28
C ARG A 205 -4.38 -5.81 -8.87
N ILE A 206 -4.10 -4.80 -8.05
CA ILE A 206 -3.93 -3.43 -8.52
C ILE A 206 -2.84 -3.37 -9.60
N ILE A 207 -1.69 -4.00 -9.34
CA ILE A 207 -0.56 -4.03 -10.27
C ILE A 207 -0.97 -4.74 -11.57
N ASP A 208 -1.51 -5.95 -11.47
CA ASP A 208 -1.86 -6.76 -12.64
C ASP A 208 -2.84 -6.04 -13.57
N TYR A 209 -3.89 -5.45 -13.02
CA TYR A 209 -4.91 -4.77 -13.81
C TYR A 209 -4.44 -3.43 -14.38
N ILE A 210 -3.59 -2.68 -13.66
CA ILE A 210 -2.95 -1.48 -14.20
C ILE A 210 -2.05 -1.85 -15.38
N LEU A 211 -1.20 -2.86 -15.23
CA LEU A 211 -0.28 -3.30 -16.30
C LEU A 211 -1.05 -3.83 -17.51
N LEU A 212 -2.10 -4.61 -17.29
CA LEU A 212 -2.97 -5.11 -18.35
C LEU A 212 -3.66 -3.96 -19.10
N ALA A 213 -4.23 -3.00 -18.37
CA ALA A 213 -4.88 -1.84 -18.98
C ALA A 213 -3.88 -0.92 -19.70
N GLN A 214 -2.66 -0.78 -19.17
CA GLN A 214 -1.60 0.01 -19.78
C GLN A 214 -1.17 -0.55 -21.14
N SER A 215 -1.28 -1.87 -21.35
CA SER A 215 -0.92 -2.54 -22.60
C SER A 215 -1.96 -2.44 -23.72
N ARG A 216 -3.18 -1.98 -23.40
CA ARG A 216 -4.29 -1.80 -24.35
C ARG A 216 -4.34 -0.36 -24.86
#